data_AF-A0A0L8G604-F1
#
_entry.id   AF-A0A0L8G604-F1
#
_cell.length_a   1.000
_cell.length_b   1.000
_cell.length_c   1.000
_cell.angle_alpha   90.00
_cell.angle_beta   90.00
_cell.angle_gamma   90.00
#
_symmetry.space_group_name_H-M   'P 1'
#
loop_
_entity.id
_entity.type
_entity.pdbx_description
1 polymer ?
#
loop_
_entity_poly.entity_id
_entity_poly.type
_entity_poly.pdbx_seq_one_letter_code
_entity_poly.pdbx_strand_id
1 'polypeptide(L)'
;ILVILIFSLSFFSQSSNLLNQARLKVLRDREEHIKDVLEEARRRLGQVTNDKHRYRGILEGLITQALFQLLETNVIIKCREQDVNLVKEVLPQCQENFKAATSKDVKVTISTDSFLASSVSGGVEVFAQQGKIKVINTLDKRLELISQQMLPQQREILFGKNVNRRFLN
;
A
#
# COMPACT_ATOMS: atom_id res chain seq x y z
N ILE A 1 -2.81 4.70 60.36
CA ILE A 1 -3.54 5.50 59.35
C ILE A 1 -2.66 5.79 58.13
N LEU A 2 -1.49 6.44 58.28
CA LEU A 2 -0.58 6.77 57.16
C LEU A 2 -0.08 5.54 56.36
N VAL A 3 0.32 4.46 57.05
CA VAL A 3 0.79 3.21 56.40
C VAL A 3 -0.31 2.53 55.58
N ILE A 4 -1.56 2.53 56.07
CA ILE A 4 -2.72 1.97 55.36
C ILE A 4 -3.01 2.78 54.09
N LEU A 5 -2.94 4.12 54.18
CA LEU A 5 -3.08 5.04 53.04
C LEU A 5 -1.99 4.84 51.99
N ILE A 6 -0.72 4.68 52.40
CA ILE A 6 0.40 4.41 51.48
C ILE A 6 0.23 3.04 50.79
N PHE A 7 -0.17 2.01 51.54
CA PHE A 7 -0.37 0.67 50.98
C PHE A 7 -1.55 0.62 50.00
N SER A 8 -2.65 1.32 50.31
CA SER A 8 -3.82 1.43 49.42
C SER A 8 -3.53 2.28 48.18
N LEU A 9 -2.74 3.35 48.29
CA LEU A 9 -2.29 4.14 47.13
C LEU A 9 -1.35 3.33 46.21
N SER A 10 -0.43 2.56 46.80
CA SER A 10 0.46 1.65 46.07
C SER A 10 -0.31 0.54 45.37
N PHE A 11 -1.26 -0.09 46.05
CA PHE A 11 -2.15 -1.10 45.48
C PHE A 11 -3.01 -0.54 44.32
N PHE A 12 -3.53 0.68 44.47
CA PHE A 12 -4.28 1.36 43.42
C PHE A 12 -3.39 1.68 42.20
N SER A 13 -2.15 2.13 42.43
CA SER A 13 -1.17 2.37 41.38
C SER A 13 -0.80 1.08 40.63
N GLN A 14 -0.56 -0.02 41.34
CA GLN A 14 -0.29 -1.33 40.74
C GLN A 14 -1.48 -1.84 39.93
N SER A 15 -2.70 -1.74 40.49
CA SER A 15 -3.94 -2.15 39.81
C SER A 15 -4.21 -1.32 38.55
N SER A 16 -3.97 0.00 38.61
CA SER A 16 -4.08 0.90 37.46
C SER A 16 -3.06 0.57 36.35
N ASN A 17 -1.81 0.30 36.74
CA ASN A 17 -0.77 -0.14 35.80
C ASN A 17 -1.12 -1.48 35.14
N LEU A 18 -1.61 -2.46 35.90
CA LEU A 18 -2.06 -3.75 35.37
C LEU A 18 -3.20 -3.60 34.36
N LEU A 19 -4.19 -2.76 34.67
CA LEU A 19 -5.30 -2.49 33.75
C LEU A 19 -4.83 -1.82 32.46
N ASN A 20 -3.91 -0.85 32.57
CA ASN A 20 -3.33 -0.20 31.40
C ASN A 20 -2.50 -1.18 30.55
N GLN A 21 -1.72 -2.05 31.18
CA GLN A 21 -0.97 -3.10 30.48
C GLN A 21 -1.88 -4.07 29.73
N ALA A 22 -2.97 -4.51 30.37
CA ALA A 22 -3.98 -5.36 29.72
C ALA A 22 -4.61 -4.67 28.51
N ARG A 23 -4.96 -3.39 28.64
CA ARG A 23 -5.50 -2.58 27.54
C ARG A 23 -4.52 -2.44 26.38
N LEU A 24 -3.25 -2.12 26.66
CA LEU A 24 -2.20 -2.01 25.65
C LEU A 24 -1.93 -3.36 24.98
N LYS A 25 -2.03 -4.48 25.70
CA LYS A 25 -1.93 -5.81 25.10
C LYS A 25 -3.02 -6.05 24.08
N VAL A 26 -4.29 -5.81 24.43
CA VAL A 26 -5.42 -5.97 23.50
C VAL A 26 -5.26 -5.07 22.27
N LEU A 27 -4.78 -3.83 22.43
CA LEU A 27 -4.54 -2.94 21.29
C LEU A 27 -3.45 -3.49 20.36
N ARG A 28 -2.37 -4.03 20.91
CA ARG A 28 -1.29 -4.66 20.14
C ARG A 28 -1.79 -5.89 19.37
N ASP A 29 -2.51 -6.78 20.05
CA ASP A 29 -3.04 -8.01 19.43
C ASP A 29 -3.99 -7.66 18.26
N ARG A 30 -4.78 -6.59 18.39
CA ARG A 30 -5.66 -6.10 17.30
C ARG A 30 -4.87 -5.55 16.12
N GLU A 31 -3.80 -4.81 16.36
CA GLU A 31 -2.93 -4.30 15.30
C GLU A 31 -2.17 -5.42 14.60
N GLU A 32 -1.71 -6.42 15.34
CA GLU A 32 -1.05 -7.61 14.80
C GLU A 32 -2.00 -8.39 13.88
N HIS A 33 -3.24 -8.61 14.30
CA HIS A 33 -4.23 -9.30 13.47
C HIS A 33 -4.50 -8.57 12.15
N ILE A 34 -4.54 -7.24 12.15
CA ILE A 34 -4.69 -6.45 10.91
C ILE A 34 -3.47 -6.66 10.00
N LYS A 35 -2.25 -6.67 10.58
CA LYS A 35 -1.02 -6.92 9.80
C LYS A 35 -1.05 -8.31 9.15
N ASP A 36 -1.48 -9.34 9.88
CA ASP A 36 -1.58 -10.70 9.34
C ASP A 36 -2.55 -10.78 8.14
N VAL A 37 -3.70 -10.10 8.23
CA VAL A 37 -4.68 -10.03 7.14
C VAL A 37 -4.07 -9.32 5.91
N LEU A 38 -3.28 -8.28 6.11
CA LEU A 38 -2.61 -7.56 5.02
C LEU A 38 -1.51 -8.40 4.37
N GLU A 39 -0.72 -9.12 5.16
CA GLU A 39 0.28 -10.05 4.63
C GLU A 39 -0.36 -11.18 3.82
N GLU A 40 -1.50 -11.70 4.25
CA GLU A 40 -2.25 -12.68 3.47
C GLU A 40 -2.80 -12.09 2.17
N ALA A 41 -3.33 -10.86 2.20
CA ALA A 41 -3.76 -10.15 0.99
C ALA A 41 -2.60 -9.93 0.01
N ARG A 42 -1.41 -9.60 0.53
CA ARG A 42 -0.18 -9.45 -0.25
C ARG A 42 0.23 -10.77 -0.91
N ARG A 43 0.19 -11.89 -0.18
CA ARG A 43 0.45 -13.23 -0.76
C ARG A 43 -0.50 -13.56 -1.91
N ARG A 44 -1.79 -13.27 -1.75
CA ARG A 44 -2.79 -13.46 -2.81
C ARG A 44 -2.54 -12.57 -4.02
N LEU A 45 -2.12 -11.31 -3.82
CA LEU A 45 -1.72 -10.44 -4.92
C LEU A 45 -0.53 -11.01 -5.70
N GLY A 46 0.45 -11.60 -5.02
CA GLY A 46 1.55 -12.32 -5.66
C GLY A 46 1.04 -13.44 -6.59
N GLN A 47 0.03 -14.21 -6.17
CA GLN A 47 -0.55 -15.26 -7.00
C GLN A 47 -1.22 -14.73 -8.27
N VAL A 48 -1.86 -13.56 -8.22
CA VAL A 48 -2.48 -12.92 -9.40
C VAL A 48 -1.43 -12.56 -10.45
N THR A 49 -0.21 -12.24 -10.03
CA THR A 49 0.87 -11.91 -10.97
C THR A 49 1.43 -13.11 -11.74
N ASN A 50 1.13 -14.33 -11.31
CA ASN A 50 1.50 -15.55 -12.05
C ASN A 50 0.67 -15.73 -13.33
N ASP A 51 -0.55 -15.20 -13.38
CA ASP A 51 -1.38 -15.20 -14.58
C ASP A 51 -0.99 -14.02 -15.49
N LYS A 52 -0.14 -14.32 -16.49
CA LYS A 52 0.39 -13.33 -17.44
C LYS A 52 -0.70 -12.56 -18.18
N HIS A 53 -1.83 -13.19 -18.52
CA HIS A 53 -2.89 -12.54 -19.28
C HIS A 53 -3.61 -11.50 -18.42
N ARG A 54 -3.98 -11.89 -17.21
CA ARG A 54 -4.61 -10.97 -16.25
C ARG A 54 -3.63 -9.88 -15.80
N TYR A 55 -2.38 -10.24 -15.57
CA TYR A 55 -1.35 -9.31 -15.12
C TYR A 55 -1.00 -8.27 -16.19
N ARG A 56 -1.01 -8.64 -17.48
CA ARG A 56 -0.81 -7.70 -18.59
C ARG A 56 -1.80 -6.54 -18.56
N GLY A 57 -3.11 -6.81 -18.44
CA GLY A 57 -4.13 -5.76 -18.37
C GLY A 57 -4.00 -4.90 -17.10
N ILE A 58 -3.57 -5.49 -15.99
CA ILE A 58 -3.28 -4.73 -14.76
C ILE A 58 -2.09 -3.79 -14.98
N LEU A 59 -0.99 -4.28 -15.56
CA LEU A 59 0.20 -3.47 -15.85
C LEU A 59 -0.11 -2.31 -16.79
N GLU A 60 -0.88 -2.55 -17.85
CA GLU A 60 -1.31 -1.50 -18.77
C GLU A 60 -2.06 -0.38 -18.04
N GLY A 61 -3.02 -0.74 -17.18
CA GLY A 61 -3.74 0.22 -16.34
C GLY A 61 -2.84 0.95 -15.35
N LEU A 62 -1.90 0.27 -14.71
CA LEU A 62 -0.95 0.87 -13.75
C LEU A 62 -0.01 1.87 -14.42
N ILE A 63 0.51 1.55 -15.60
CA ILE A 63 1.40 2.43 -16.37
C ILE A 63 0.60 3.64 -16.85
N THR A 64 -0.56 3.41 -17.47
CA THR A 64 -1.43 4.48 -17.98
C THR A 64 -1.81 5.47 -16.88
N GLN A 65 -2.22 4.96 -15.70
CA GLN A 65 -2.52 5.80 -14.54
C GLN A 65 -1.31 6.63 -14.08
N ALA A 66 -0.12 6.03 -14.03
CA ALA A 66 1.10 6.74 -13.63
C ALA A 66 1.51 7.83 -14.64
N LEU A 67 1.32 7.58 -15.94
CA LEU A 67 1.53 8.58 -16.99
C LEU A 67 0.58 9.77 -16.83
N PHE A 68 -0.72 9.50 -16.61
CA PHE A 68 -1.71 10.56 -16.35
C PHE A 68 -1.48 11.33 -15.06
N GLN A 69 -0.85 10.73 -14.06
CA GLN A 69 -0.52 11.42 -12.81
C GLN A 69 0.70 12.35 -12.97
N LEU A 70 1.64 11.99 -13.84
CA LEU A 70 2.84 12.78 -14.11
C LEU A 70 2.58 13.92 -15.12
N LEU A 71 1.85 13.64 -16.21
CA LEU A 71 1.62 14.58 -17.33
C LEU A 71 2.91 15.17 -17.95
N GLU A 72 4.01 14.42 -17.88
CA GLU A 72 5.33 14.81 -18.37
C GLU A 72 5.65 14.15 -19.72
N THR A 73 6.51 14.80 -20.51
CA THR A 73 6.89 14.30 -21.86
C THR A 73 8.00 13.27 -21.83
N ASN A 74 8.84 13.25 -20.79
CA ASN A 74 9.94 12.29 -20.64
C ASN A 74 9.81 11.56 -19.31
N VAL A 75 9.64 10.24 -19.39
CA VAL A 75 9.44 9.40 -18.21
C VAL A 75 10.30 8.15 -18.28
N ILE A 76 10.74 7.69 -17.11
CA ILE A 76 11.55 6.50 -16.93
C ILE A 76 10.76 5.51 -16.09
N ILE A 77 10.53 4.31 -16.60
CA ILE A 77 9.82 3.25 -15.89
C ILE A 77 10.83 2.27 -15.31
N LYS A 78 10.65 1.97 -14.02
CA LYS A 78 11.34 0.93 -13.28
C LYS A 78 10.34 -0.18 -12.94
N CYS A 79 10.69 -1.40 -13.30
CA CYS A 79 9.89 -2.59 -13.07
C CYS A 79 10.77 -3.73 -12.55
N ARG A 80 10.20 -4.89 -12.26
CA ARG A 80 10.99 -6.10 -11.96
C ARG A 80 11.59 -6.63 -13.25
N GLU A 81 12.74 -7.29 -13.14
CA GLU A 81 13.48 -7.85 -14.29
C GLU A 81 12.62 -8.80 -15.14
N GLN A 82 11.83 -9.67 -14.49
CA GLN A 82 10.93 -10.61 -15.16
C GLN A 82 9.76 -9.94 -15.92
N ASP A 83 9.39 -8.72 -15.54
CA ASP A 83 8.24 -8.00 -16.09
C ASP A 83 8.65 -7.11 -17.28
N VAL A 84 9.95 -6.95 -17.56
CA VAL A 84 10.48 -6.04 -18.61
C VAL A 84 9.86 -6.34 -19.98
N ASN A 85 9.75 -7.61 -20.34
CA ASN A 85 9.19 -8.00 -21.64
C ASN A 85 7.70 -7.65 -21.73
N LEU A 86 6.93 -7.92 -20.68
CA LEU A 86 5.51 -7.56 -20.62
C LEU A 86 5.31 -6.04 -20.66
N VAL A 87 6.14 -5.28 -19.95
CA VAL A 87 6.12 -3.81 -19.99
C VAL A 87 6.37 -3.31 -21.42
N LYS A 88 7.39 -3.84 -22.12
CA LYS A 88 7.67 -3.49 -23.52
C LYS A 88 6.49 -3.75 -24.45
N GLU A 89 5.74 -4.84 -24.23
CA GLU A 89 4.56 -5.18 -25.04
C GLU A 89 3.37 -4.24 -24.79
N VAL A 90 3.17 -3.75 -23.55
CA VAL A 90 2.04 -2.86 -23.22
C VAL A 90 2.34 -1.38 -23.43
N LEU A 91 3.61 -1.00 -23.53
CA LEU A 91 4.04 0.40 -23.70
C LEU A 91 3.38 1.11 -24.89
N PRO A 92 3.31 0.52 -26.11
CA PRO A 92 2.70 1.19 -27.25
C PRO A 92 1.24 1.57 -27.00
N GLN A 93 0.47 0.65 -26.41
CA GLN A 93 -0.94 0.88 -26.07
C GLN A 93 -1.10 1.99 -25.02
N CYS A 94 -0.24 2.01 -24.01
CA CYS A 94 -0.25 3.05 -22.97
C CYS A 94 0.07 4.44 -23.56
N GLN A 95 1.02 4.52 -24.49
CA GLN A 95 1.39 5.77 -25.16
C GLN A 95 0.28 6.27 -26.07
N GLU A 96 -0.39 5.39 -26.80
CA GLU A 96 -1.54 5.73 -27.63
C GLU A 96 -2.70 6.28 -26.78
N ASN A 97 -3.05 5.58 -25.69
CA ASN A 97 -4.09 6.01 -24.75
C ASN A 97 -3.78 7.38 -24.13
N PHE A 98 -2.52 7.61 -23.75
CA PHE A 98 -2.07 8.89 -23.20
C PHE A 98 -2.14 10.01 -24.24
N LYS A 99 -1.70 9.75 -25.47
CA LYS A 99 -1.72 10.71 -26.58
C LYS A 99 -3.15 11.09 -26.98
N ALA A 100 -4.06 10.11 -27.04
CA ALA A 100 -5.47 10.34 -27.34
C ALA A 100 -6.15 11.24 -26.30
N ALA A 101 -5.79 11.12 -25.02
CA ALA A 101 -6.41 11.88 -23.94
C ALA A 101 -5.77 13.26 -23.68
N THR A 102 -4.46 13.40 -23.91
CA THR A 102 -3.72 14.64 -23.57
C THR A 102 -3.24 15.44 -24.79
N SER A 103 -3.33 14.87 -25.99
CA SER A 103 -2.75 15.40 -27.23
C SER A 103 -1.24 15.68 -27.16
N LYS A 104 -0.54 15.09 -26.18
CA LYS A 104 0.92 15.22 -26.00
C LYS A 104 1.59 13.89 -26.28
N ASP A 105 2.80 13.97 -26.84
CA ASP A 105 3.65 12.80 -27.03
C ASP A 105 4.48 12.55 -25.78
N VAL A 106 4.65 11.28 -25.40
CA VAL A 106 5.40 10.88 -24.21
C VAL A 106 6.47 9.87 -24.58
N LYS A 107 7.73 10.24 -24.32
CA LYS A 107 8.89 9.36 -24.46
C LYS A 107 9.06 8.56 -23.18
N VAL A 108 8.77 7.27 -23.28
CA VAL A 108 8.90 6.32 -22.17
C VAL A 108 10.15 5.49 -22.35
N THR A 109 11.05 5.52 -21.36
CA THR A 109 12.27 4.70 -21.34
C THR A 109 12.21 3.71 -20.18
N ILE A 110 12.56 2.46 -20.40
CA ILE A 110 12.66 1.47 -19.31
C ILE A 110 14.06 1.56 -18.71
N SER A 111 14.17 1.67 -17.38
CA SER A 111 15.45 1.65 -16.68
C SER A 111 16.06 0.25 -16.73
N THR A 112 17.30 0.16 -17.21
CA THR A 112 18.11 -1.08 -17.25
C THR A 112 19.09 -1.18 -16.09
N ASP A 113 19.36 -0.06 -15.41
CA ASP A 113 20.44 0.03 -14.41
C ASP A 113 19.92 -0.22 -12.99
N SER A 114 18.60 -0.12 -12.79
CA SER A 114 17.96 -0.29 -11.49
C SER A 114 16.59 -0.92 -11.64
N PHE A 115 16.46 -2.17 -11.20
CA PHE A 115 15.19 -2.91 -11.17
C PHE A 115 14.54 -2.85 -9.78
N LEU A 116 13.23 -3.13 -9.74
CA LEU A 116 12.54 -3.37 -8.47
C LEU A 116 13.03 -4.68 -7.84
N ALA A 117 13.01 -4.76 -6.52
CA ALA A 117 13.36 -5.98 -5.81
C ALA A 117 12.42 -7.13 -6.19
N SER A 118 12.95 -8.35 -6.25
CA SER A 118 12.17 -9.57 -6.54
C SER A 118 11.12 -9.88 -5.48
N SER A 119 11.25 -9.31 -4.27
CA SER A 119 10.28 -9.43 -3.17
C SER A 119 9.01 -8.60 -3.36
N VAL A 120 8.97 -7.69 -4.34
CA VAL A 120 7.79 -6.89 -4.68
C VAL A 120 6.82 -7.79 -5.45
N SER A 121 5.53 -7.75 -5.10
CA SER A 121 4.50 -8.58 -5.74
C SER A 121 4.27 -8.19 -7.19
N GLY A 122 4.55 -6.93 -7.54
CA GLY A 122 4.65 -6.43 -8.90
C GLY A 122 4.27 -4.97 -9.06
N GLY A 123 4.21 -4.54 -10.33
CA GLY A 123 3.82 -3.19 -10.72
C GLY A 123 5.02 -2.37 -11.17
N VAL A 124 4.86 -1.05 -11.19
CA VAL A 124 5.83 -0.13 -11.80
C VAL A 124 6.08 1.09 -10.92
N GLU A 125 7.31 1.59 -10.97
CA GLU A 125 7.67 2.92 -10.49
C GLU A 125 8.00 3.79 -11.70
N VAL A 126 7.42 4.99 -11.76
CA VAL A 126 7.64 5.91 -12.88
C VAL A 126 8.30 7.16 -12.37
N PHE A 127 9.39 7.56 -13.02
CA PHE A 127 10.19 8.73 -12.69
C PHE A 127 10.10 9.75 -13.80
N ALA A 128 10.05 11.03 -13.44
CA ALA A 128 10.09 12.15 -14.37
C ALA A 128 11.07 13.23 -13.90
N GLN A 129 11.37 14.19 -14.78
CA GLN A 129 12.28 15.31 -14.50
C GLN A 129 13.63 14.86 -13.90
N GLN A 130 14.30 13.89 -14.55
CA GLN A 130 15.58 13.34 -14.09
C GLN A 130 15.54 12.75 -12.66
N GLY A 131 14.39 12.18 -12.26
CA GLY A 131 14.21 11.53 -10.96
C GLY A 131 13.72 12.45 -9.84
N LYS A 132 13.44 13.74 -10.12
CA LYS A 132 12.85 14.66 -9.14
C LYS A 132 11.44 14.25 -8.74
N ILE A 133 10.65 13.75 -9.69
CA ILE A 133 9.28 13.31 -9.46
C ILE A 133 9.25 11.80 -9.61
N LYS A 134 8.66 11.11 -8.62
CA LYS A 134 8.47 9.65 -8.65
C LYS A 134 7.02 9.30 -8.31
N VAL A 135 6.45 8.38 -9.07
CA VAL A 135 5.13 7.79 -8.83
C VAL A 135 5.34 6.30 -8.62
N ILE A 136 5.04 5.85 -7.40
CA ILE A 136 5.15 4.44 -7.00
C ILE A 136 3.78 3.80 -7.19
N ASN A 137 3.61 3.02 -8.27
CA ASN A 137 2.37 2.32 -8.57
C ASN A 137 2.58 0.80 -8.54
N THR A 138 3.23 0.32 -7.47
CA THR A 138 3.38 -1.11 -7.17
C THR A 138 2.10 -1.64 -6.53
N LEU A 139 1.82 -2.93 -6.73
CA LEU A 139 0.65 -3.59 -6.13
C LEU A 139 0.70 -3.51 -4.61
N ASP A 140 1.89 -3.69 -4.03
CA ASP A 140 2.12 -3.59 -2.59
C ASP A 140 1.80 -2.18 -2.06
N LYS A 141 2.23 -1.13 -2.77
CA LYS A 141 1.92 0.26 -2.35
C LYS A 141 0.42 0.56 -2.46
N ARG A 142 -0.25 0.08 -3.50
CA ARG A 142 -1.71 0.23 -3.62
C ARG A 142 -2.45 -0.50 -2.49
N LEU A 143 -2.03 -1.71 -2.13
CA LEU A 143 -2.59 -2.44 -1.00
C LEU A 143 -2.40 -1.66 0.31
N GLU A 144 -1.21 -1.11 0.55
CA GLU A 144 -0.92 -0.31 1.72
C GLU A 144 -1.80 0.95 1.79
N LEU A 145 -1.95 1.68 0.68
CA LEU A 145 -2.78 2.89 0.60
C LEU A 145 -4.27 2.58 0.85
N ILE A 146 -4.79 1.53 0.21
CA ILE A 146 -6.17 1.08 0.40
C ILE A 146 -6.38 0.64 1.84
N SER A 147 -5.43 -0.11 2.39
CA SER A 147 -5.48 -0.55 3.78
C SER A 147 -5.61 0.65 4.72
N GLN A 148 -4.75 1.66 4.59
CA GLN A 148 -4.78 2.84 5.46
C GLN A 148 -6.13 3.56 5.41
N GLN A 149 -6.73 3.67 4.24
CA GLN A 149 -8.05 4.28 4.05
C GLN A 149 -9.18 3.42 4.62
N MET A 150 -9.04 2.09 4.54
CA MET A 150 -10.05 1.12 4.98
C MET A 150 -9.86 0.64 6.42
N LEU A 151 -8.82 1.11 7.13
CA LEU A 151 -8.54 0.75 8.54
C LEU A 151 -9.76 0.94 9.45
N PRO A 152 -10.54 2.04 9.36
CA PRO A 152 -11.74 2.21 10.18
C PRO A 152 -12.77 1.10 9.95
N GLN A 153 -13.04 0.76 8.69
CA GLN A 153 -13.99 -0.27 8.27
C GLN A 153 -13.50 -1.67 8.66
N GLN A 154 -12.21 -1.96 8.46
CA GLN A 154 -11.59 -3.22 8.87
C GLN A 154 -11.72 -3.43 10.38
N ARG A 155 -11.45 -2.39 11.18
CA ARG A 155 -11.62 -2.45 12.64
C ARG A 155 -13.06 -2.72 13.04
N GLU A 156 -14.02 -2.10 12.35
CA GLU A 156 -15.44 -2.30 12.59
C GLU A 156 -15.90 -3.73 12.23
N ILE A 157 -15.43 -4.27 11.10
CA ILE A 157 -15.77 -5.63 10.65
C ILE A 157 -15.15 -6.68 11.58
N LEU A 158 -13.87 -6.51 11.95
CA LEU A 158 -13.13 -7.50 12.73
C LEU A 158 -13.47 -7.46 14.23
N PHE A 159 -13.72 -6.27 14.78
CA PHE A 159 -13.88 -6.08 16.24
C PHE A 159 -15.24 -5.52 16.65
N GLY A 160 -16.14 -5.31 15.69
CA GLY A 160 -17.47 -4.78 15.91
C GLY A 160 -17.52 -3.25 15.99
N LYS A 161 -18.74 -2.72 15.86
CA LYS A 161 -19.03 -1.29 16.01
C LYS A 161 -18.74 -0.83 17.43
N ASN A 162 -18.11 0.35 17.54
CA ASN A 162 -17.96 0.99 18.84
C ASN A 162 -19.32 1.50 19.33
N VAL A 163 -19.85 0.86 20.38
CA VAL A 163 -21.15 1.18 21.01
C VAL A 163 -21.21 2.64 21.48
N ASN A 164 -20.06 3.26 21.78
CA ASN A 164 -19.97 4.65 22.23
C ASN A 164 -19.81 5.67 21.09
N ARG A 165 -19.65 5.24 19.83
CA ARG A 165 -19.53 6.16 18.68
C ARG A 165 -20.94 6.57 18.22
N ARG A 166 -21.39 7.75 18.69
CA ARG A 166 -22.72 8.30 18.37
C ARG A 166 -22.81 9.04 17.04
N PHE A 167 -21.68 9.50 16.50
CA PHE A 167 -21.63 10.29 15.26
C PHE A 167 -20.58 9.73 14.29
N LEU A 168 -20.97 9.64 13.01
CA LEU A 168 -20.15 9.19 11.89
C LEU A 168 -19.83 10.42 11.02
N ASN A 169 -19.04 11.35 11.55
CA ASN A 169 -18.42 12.40 10.76
C ASN A 169 -16.97 12.02 10.46
#